data_AF-A0A2Z4LMB8-F1
#
_entry.id   AF-A0A2Z4LMB8-F1
#
_cell.length_a   1.000
_cell.length_b   1.000
_cell.length_c   1.000
_cell.angle_alpha   90.00
_cell.angle_beta   90.00
_cell.angle_gamma   90.00
#
_symmetry.space_group_name_H-M   'P 1'
#
loop_
_entity.id
_entity.type
_entity.pdbx_description
1 polymer ?
#
loop_
_entity_poly.entity_id
_entity_poly.type
_entity_poly.pdbx_seq_one_letter_code
_entity_poly.pdbx_strand_id
1 'polypeptide(L)'
;MENNVERRKTKFTPLDFLIILIIAAFLVIGVILILAANQVLGYINNASVITCYVFGVISLLLFILIVVKIMFIVKKENIFRKNAIDVDKYLENIDAGTQFSEDELNTLNELKQTVEPMDVESRNIFYAYMINFERKSFKRPDLEIHSHKLNLLILLMIVEVKKYYQYFDVYLAIDFMKSMNSKFLLRGEYKKYQIYFDKLREIIHFTDDFVQEMK
;
A
#
# COMPACT_ATOMS: atom_id res chain seq x y z
N MET A 1 11.47 1.47 28.46
CA MET A 1 10.96 2.40 27.42
C MET A 1 9.64 1.83 26.93
N GLU A 2 8.54 2.42 27.39
CA GLU A 2 7.18 2.04 26.98
C GLU A 2 6.97 2.39 25.50
N ASN A 3 6.70 1.37 24.68
CA ASN A 3 6.19 1.55 23.33
C ASN A 3 4.74 2.04 23.41
N ASN A 4 4.56 3.36 23.52
CA ASN A 4 3.29 4.00 23.22
C ASN A 4 3.06 3.97 21.71
N VAL A 5 2.59 2.83 21.23
CA VAL A 5 1.87 2.76 19.95
C VAL A 5 0.55 3.48 20.20
N GLU A 6 0.55 4.80 20.01
CA GLU A 6 -0.68 5.58 19.91
C GLU A 6 -1.53 4.96 18.79
N ARG A 7 -2.52 4.16 19.16
CA ARG A 7 -3.56 3.69 18.24
C ARG A 7 -4.42 4.89 17.87
N ARG A 8 -3.96 5.71 16.92
CA ARG A 8 -4.74 6.84 16.41
C ARG A 8 -5.85 6.31 15.51
N LYS A 9 -7.05 6.79 15.82
CA LYS A 9 -8.32 6.47 15.16
C LYS A 9 -8.23 6.85 13.69
N THR A 10 -8.26 5.87 12.80
CA THR A 10 -8.66 6.10 11.40
C THR A 10 -9.99 6.86 11.44
N LYS A 11 -10.02 8.07 10.87
CA LYS A 11 -11.29 8.78 10.68
C LYS A 11 -12.09 7.95 9.70
N PHE A 12 -13.00 7.13 10.23
CA PHE A 12 -13.96 6.39 9.42
C PHE A 12 -14.73 7.40 8.59
N THR A 13 -14.51 7.39 7.28
CA THR A 13 -15.31 8.23 6.40
C THR A 13 -16.70 7.60 6.25
N PRO A 14 -17.74 8.39 5.95
CA PRO A 14 -19.07 7.85 5.67
C PRO A 14 -19.05 6.82 4.53
N LEU A 15 -18.09 6.96 3.61
CA LEU A 15 -17.89 6.07 2.47
C LEU A 15 -17.31 4.71 2.93
N ASP A 16 -16.38 4.70 3.88
CA ASP A 16 -15.87 3.45 4.47
C ASP A 16 -16.97 2.67 5.19
N PHE A 17 -17.84 3.38 5.90
CA PHE A 17 -19.00 2.77 6.56
C PHE A 17 -19.96 2.16 5.54
N LEU A 18 -20.24 2.87 4.44
CA LEU A 18 -21.10 2.39 3.36
C LEU A 18 -20.51 1.13 2.68
N ILE A 19 -19.19 1.10 2.44
CA ILE A 19 -18.52 -0.08 1.88
C ILE A 19 -18.67 -1.29 2.82
N ILE A 20 -18.44 -1.11 4.12
CA ILE A 20 -18.61 -2.20 5.09
C ILE A 20 -20.05 -2.69 5.13
N LEU A 21 -21.02 -1.78 5.06
CA LEU A 21 -22.44 -2.12 5.03
C LEU A 21 -22.80 -2.94 3.78
N ILE A 22 -22.27 -2.56 2.61
CA ILE A 22 -22.44 -3.33 1.37
C ILE A 22 -21.83 -4.73 1.51
N ILE A 23 -20.62 -4.86 2.07
CA ILE A 23 -19.98 -6.16 2.29
C ILE A 23 -20.82 -7.01 3.26
N ALA A 24 -21.29 -6.43 4.36
CA ALA A 24 -22.13 -7.11 5.34
C ALA A 24 -23.49 -7.54 4.74
N ALA A 25 -24.03 -6.78 3.78
CA ALA A 25 -25.26 -7.12 3.10
C ALA A 25 -25.16 -8.47 2.35
N PHE A 26 -24.00 -8.80 1.75
CA PHE A 26 -23.81 -10.11 1.12
C PHE A 26 -23.94 -11.28 2.11
N LEU A 27 -23.48 -11.10 3.36
CA LEU A 27 -23.66 -12.08 4.42
C LEU A 27 -25.14 -12.20 4.81
N VAL A 28 -25.79 -11.07 5.09
CA VAL A 28 -27.19 -11.03 5.53
C VAL A 28 -28.13 -11.61 4.48
N ILE A 29 -28.00 -11.18 3.22
CA ILE A 29 -28.77 -11.69 2.09
C ILE A 29 -28.51 -13.19 1.92
N GLY A 30 -27.24 -13.60 1.98
CA GLY A 30 -26.86 -15.02 1.89
C GLY A 30 -27.55 -15.87 2.94
N VAL A 31 -27.52 -15.46 4.21
CA VAL A 31 -28.16 -16.17 5.32
C VAL A 31 -29.68 -16.20 5.15
N ILE A 32 -30.32 -15.08 4.82
CA ILE A 32 -31.78 -15.02 4.62
C ILE A 32 -32.22 -15.95 3.49
N LEU A 33 -31.48 -15.99 2.37
CA LEU A 33 -31.78 -16.89 1.25
C LEU A 33 -31.65 -18.36 1.63
N ILE A 34 -30.64 -18.74 2.41
CA ILE A 34 -30.51 -20.12 2.91
C ILE A 34 -31.64 -20.48 3.89
N LEU A 35 -32.02 -19.57 4.78
CA LEU A 35 -33.14 -19.78 5.71
C LEU A 35 -34.49 -19.90 4.97
N ALA A 36 -34.71 -19.10 3.92
CA ALA A 36 -35.87 -19.19 3.06
C ALA A 36 -35.91 -20.52 2.30
N ALA A 37 -34.78 -20.99 1.76
CA ALA A 37 -34.69 -22.28 1.09
C ALA A 37 -35.05 -23.46 2.01
N ASN A 38 -34.70 -23.37 3.29
CA ASN A 38 -35.05 -24.37 4.30
C ASN A 38 -36.49 -24.21 4.86
N GLN A 39 -37.31 -23.35 4.25
CA GLN A 39 -38.70 -23.08 4.63
C GLN A 39 -38.88 -22.60 6.08
N VAL A 40 -37.82 -22.09 6.72
CA VAL A 40 -37.87 -21.53 8.08
C VAL A 40 -38.71 -20.24 8.11
N LEU A 41 -38.76 -19.53 6.98
CA LEU A 41 -39.51 -18.26 6.81
C LEU A 41 -40.90 -18.46 6.19
N GLY A 42 -41.36 -19.71 6.05
CA GLY A 42 -42.64 -20.05 5.44
C GLY A 42 -42.50 -20.96 4.22
N TYR A 43 -43.64 -21.42 3.71
CA TYR A 43 -43.69 -22.36 2.60
C TYR A 43 -43.43 -21.65 1.27
N ILE A 44 -42.45 -22.13 0.52
CA ILE A 44 -42.13 -21.68 -0.84
C ILE A 44 -42.07 -22.88 -1.78
N ASN A 45 -42.34 -22.65 -3.07
CA ASN A 45 -42.35 -23.74 -4.04
C ASN A 45 -40.92 -24.29 -4.30
N ASN A 46 -40.83 -25.49 -4.87
CA ASN A 46 -39.54 -26.17 -5.07
C ASN A 46 -38.57 -25.40 -5.97
N ALA A 47 -39.07 -24.67 -6.99
CA ALA A 47 -38.22 -23.86 -7.87
C ALA A 47 -37.60 -22.68 -7.10
N SER A 48 -38.37 -22.04 -6.22
CA SER A 48 -37.92 -20.97 -5.33
C SER A 48 -36.92 -21.49 -4.30
N VAL A 49 -37.12 -22.69 -3.75
CA VAL A 49 -36.13 -23.33 -2.84
C VAL A 49 -34.77 -23.45 -3.51
N ILE A 50 -34.72 -24.01 -4.72
CA ILE A 50 -33.47 -24.19 -5.47
C ILE A 50 -32.82 -22.83 -5.75
N THR A 51 -33.61 -21.87 -6.21
CA THR A 51 -33.15 -20.51 -6.52
C THR A 51 -32.53 -19.84 -5.29
N CYS A 52 -33.24 -19.85 -4.16
CA CYS A 52 -32.75 -19.31 -2.90
C CYS A 52 -31.45 -20.00 -2.44
N TYR A 53 -31.33 -21.33 -2.61
CA TYR A 53 -30.12 -22.04 -2.25
C TYR A 53 -28.93 -21.62 -3.10
N VAL A 54 -29.08 -21.58 -4.43
CA VAL A 54 -28.01 -21.20 -5.36
C VAL A 54 -27.54 -19.77 -5.13
N PHE A 55 -28.47 -18.80 -5.07
CA PHE A 55 -28.11 -17.40 -4.84
C PHE A 55 -27.58 -17.15 -3.42
N GLY A 56 -28.09 -17.86 -2.42
CA GLY A 56 -27.57 -17.82 -1.06
C GLY A 56 -26.11 -18.27 -0.98
N VAL A 57 -25.79 -19.42 -1.59
CA VAL A 57 -24.43 -19.94 -1.67
C VAL A 57 -23.50 -18.98 -2.42
N ILE A 58 -23.92 -18.45 -3.57
CA ILE A 58 -23.11 -17.48 -4.34
C ILE A 58 -22.82 -16.22 -3.49
N SER A 59 -23.82 -15.67 -2.80
CA SER A 59 -23.66 -14.49 -1.95
C SER A 59 -22.67 -14.74 -0.80
N LEU A 60 -22.78 -15.91 -0.14
CA LEU A 60 -21.86 -16.30 0.93
C LEU A 60 -20.43 -16.52 0.43
N LEU A 61 -20.28 -17.15 -0.74
CA LEU A 61 -18.96 -17.34 -1.36
C LEU A 61 -18.31 -15.99 -1.70
N LEU A 62 -19.06 -15.05 -2.26
CA LEU A 62 -18.56 -13.70 -2.54
C LEU A 62 -18.13 -12.99 -1.24
N PHE A 63 -18.94 -13.08 -0.19
CA PHE A 63 -18.58 -12.52 1.12
C PHE A 63 -17.28 -13.12 1.66
N ILE A 64 -17.14 -14.45 1.64
CA ILE A 64 -15.92 -15.15 2.07
C ILE A 64 -14.71 -14.69 1.25
N LEU A 65 -14.84 -14.60 -0.08
CA LEU A 65 -13.76 -14.13 -0.96
C LEU A 65 -13.31 -12.71 -0.62
N ILE A 66 -14.25 -11.80 -0.34
CA ILE A 66 -13.94 -10.42 0.08
C ILE A 66 -13.19 -10.42 1.41
N VAL A 67 -13.69 -11.14 2.42
CA VAL A 67 -13.05 -11.20 3.75
C VAL A 67 -11.64 -11.79 3.66
N VAL A 68 -11.47 -12.88 2.91
CA VAL A 68 -10.15 -13.49 2.67
C VAL A 68 -9.22 -12.49 1.99
N LYS A 69 -9.70 -11.74 0.99
CA LYS A 69 -8.90 -10.72 0.31
C LYS A 69 -8.44 -9.62 1.27
N ILE A 70 -9.32 -9.12 2.14
CA ILE A 70 -8.98 -8.12 3.17
C ILE A 70 -7.92 -8.67 4.12
N MET A 71 -8.07 -9.91 4.60
CA MET A 71 -7.06 -10.54 5.46
C MET A 71 -5.70 -10.63 4.77
N PHE A 72 -5.66 -10.96 3.48
CA PHE A 72 -4.41 -10.99 2.70
C PHE A 72 -3.76 -9.62 2.59
N ILE A 73 -4.54 -8.55 2.39
CA ILE A 73 -4.04 -7.18 2.33
C ILE A 73 -3.43 -6.79 3.68
N VAL A 74 -4.20 -6.93 4.77
CA VAL A 74 -3.72 -6.61 6.13
C VAL A 74 -2.47 -7.39 6.51
N LYS A 75 -2.40 -8.68 6.12
CA LYS A 75 -1.20 -9.50 6.35
C LYS A 75 0.02 -8.95 5.59
N LYS A 76 -0.14 -8.54 4.34
CA LYS A 76 0.94 -7.94 3.54
C LYS A 76 1.39 -6.61 4.13
N GLU A 77 0.47 -5.74 4.51
CA GLU A 77 0.78 -4.45 5.14
C GLU A 77 1.59 -4.65 6.42
N ASN A 78 1.19 -5.60 7.28
CA ASN A 78 1.91 -5.91 8.51
C ASN A 78 3.34 -6.41 8.25
N ILE A 79 3.56 -7.17 7.17
CA ILE A 79 4.92 -7.58 6.77
C ILE A 79 5.77 -6.35 6.42
N PHE A 80 5.22 -5.42 5.63
CA PHE A 80 5.93 -4.20 5.25
C PHE A 80 6.22 -3.29 6.46
N ARG A 81 5.24 -3.10 7.35
CA ARG A 81 5.43 -2.34 8.60
C ARG A 81 6.51 -2.94 9.50
N LYS A 82 6.53 -4.27 9.65
CA LYS A 82 7.54 -4.96 10.46
C LYS A 82 8.95 -4.84 9.90
N ASN A 83 9.07 -4.70 8.58
CA ASN A 83 10.35 -4.55 7.89
C ASN A 83 10.76 -3.09 7.70
N ALA A 84 9.96 -2.12 8.16
CA ALA A 84 10.28 -0.71 8.03
C ALA A 84 11.59 -0.39 8.77
N ILE A 85 12.39 0.50 8.17
CA ILE A 85 13.66 0.96 8.73
C ILE A 85 13.49 2.41 9.14
N ASP A 86 14.02 2.80 10.30
CA ASP A 86 14.12 4.20 10.67
C ASP A 86 15.18 4.88 9.78
N VAL A 87 14.72 5.54 8.71
CA VAL A 87 15.59 6.12 7.68
C VAL A 87 16.47 7.23 8.24
N ASP A 88 15.98 8.03 9.19
CA ASP A 88 16.79 9.12 9.75
C ASP A 88 17.96 8.57 10.55
N LYS A 89 17.71 7.52 11.37
CA LYS A 89 18.78 6.81 12.09
C LYS A 89 19.70 6.03 11.15
N TYR A 90 19.14 5.41 10.11
CA TYR A 90 19.88 4.60 9.16
C TYR A 90 20.90 5.43 8.37
N LEU A 91 20.59 6.71 8.09
CA LEU A 91 21.45 7.62 7.33
C LEU A 91 22.25 8.60 8.21
N GLU A 92 22.19 8.48 9.54
CA GLU A 92 22.79 9.44 10.48
C GLU A 92 24.31 9.61 10.30
N ASN A 93 25.01 8.52 9.95
CA ASN A 93 26.46 8.49 9.80
C ASN A 93 26.94 8.74 8.35
N ILE A 94 26.02 9.07 7.44
CA ILE A 94 26.33 9.32 6.03
C ILE A 94 26.34 10.82 5.82
N ASP A 95 27.46 11.35 5.34
CA ASP A 95 27.58 12.78 5.05
C ASP A 95 26.73 13.15 3.82
N ALA A 96 25.61 13.82 4.07
CA ALA A 96 24.69 14.29 3.04
C ALA A 96 25.35 15.34 2.11
N GLY A 97 26.34 16.09 2.59
CA GLY A 97 26.95 17.19 1.84
C GLY A 97 27.69 16.77 0.57
N THR A 98 28.01 15.48 0.43
CA THR A 98 28.69 14.94 -0.75
C THR A 98 27.74 14.44 -1.84
N GLN A 99 26.44 14.32 -1.55
CA GLN A 99 25.44 13.70 -2.44
C GLN A 99 24.47 14.72 -3.07
N PHE A 100 24.58 16.00 -2.74
CA PHE A 100 23.57 17.01 -3.08
C PHE A 100 24.16 18.34 -3.53
N SER A 101 23.37 19.08 -4.31
CA SER A 101 23.51 20.54 -4.41
C SER A 101 22.97 21.23 -3.16
N GLU A 102 23.35 22.50 -2.92
CA GLU A 102 22.82 23.29 -1.80
C GLU A 102 21.27 23.37 -1.81
N ASP A 103 20.67 23.47 -3.00
CA ASP A 103 19.21 23.54 -3.17
C ASP A 103 18.50 22.24 -2.76
N GLU A 104 19.10 21.09 -3.06
CA GLU A 104 18.55 19.78 -2.71
C GLU A 104 18.63 19.52 -1.21
N LEU A 105 19.71 19.98 -0.58
CA LEU A 105 19.91 19.86 0.86
C LEU A 105 18.91 20.75 1.62
N ASN A 106 18.66 21.96 1.13
CA ASN A 106 17.61 22.84 1.65
C ASN A 106 16.23 22.20 1.51
N THR A 107 15.91 21.66 0.33
CA THR A 107 14.64 20.96 0.08
C THR A 107 14.44 19.78 1.03
N LEU A 108 15.48 18.97 1.25
CA LEU A 108 15.43 17.83 2.18
C LEU A 108 15.14 18.29 3.61
N ASN A 109 15.79 19.36 4.06
CA ASN A 109 15.62 19.91 5.41
C ASN A 109 14.22 20.49 5.61
N GLU A 110 13.69 21.22 4.63
CA GLU A 110 12.31 21.73 4.65
C GLU A 110 11.28 20.59 4.72
N LEU A 111 11.47 19.55 3.90
CA LEU A 111 10.61 18.38 3.91
C LEU A 111 10.67 17.67 5.27
N LYS A 112 11.85 17.46 5.85
CA LYS A 112 11.96 16.85 7.19
C LYS A 112 11.17 17.60 8.27
N GLN A 113 11.01 18.91 8.15
CA GLN A 113 10.26 19.73 9.12
C GLN A 113 8.75 19.75 8.86
N THR A 114 8.33 19.53 7.61
CA THR A 114 6.93 19.72 7.17
C THR A 114 6.14 18.42 7.00
N VAL A 115 6.85 17.28 6.93
CA VAL A 115 6.27 15.96 6.67
C VAL A 115 5.53 15.43 7.90
N GLU A 116 4.31 14.94 7.70
CA GLU A 116 3.47 14.42 8.79
C GLU A 116 3.97 13.06 9.29
N PRO A 117 3.67 12.65 10.54
CA PRO A 117 4.13 11.37 11.07
C PRO A 117 3.76 10.14 10.21
N MET A 118 2.60 10.18 9.53
CA MET A 118 2.15 9.10 8.63
C MET A 118 3.01 9.02 7.36
N ASP A 119 3.50 10.15 6.89
CA ASP A 119 4.39 10.23 5.72
C ASP A 119 5.79 9.73 6.10
N VAL A 120 6.24 9.99 7.34
CA VAL A 120 7.48 9.40 7.90
C VAL A 120 7.39 7.88 7.96
N GLU A 121 6.28 7.34 8.47
CA GLU A 121 6.04 5.88 8.47
C GLU A 121 6.06 5.32 7.03
N SER A 122 5.37 6.00 6.11
CA SER A 122 5.31 5.62 4.70
C SER A 122 6.68 5.63 4.04
N ARG A 123 7.49 6.66 4.28
CA ARG A 123 8.89 6.76 3.83
C ARG A 123 9.72 5.59 4.34
N ASN A 124 9.64 5.30 5.65
CA ASN A 124 10.39 4.22 6.29
C ASN A 124 10.04 2.84 5.71
N ILE A 125 8.76 2.60 5.44
CA ILE A 125 8.27 1.38 4.79
C ILE A 125 8.79 1.30 3.35
N PHE A 126 8.65 2.37 2.58
CA PHE A 126 9.00 2.37 1.16
C PHE A 126 10.52 2.27 0.93
N TYR A 127 11.32 2.96 1.75
CA TYR A 127 12.78 2.87 1.69
C TYR A 127 13.26 1.44 1.96
N ALA A 128 12.73 0.79 3.01
CA ALA A 128 13.03 -0.60 3.31
C ALA A 128 12.56 -1.56 2.20
N TYR A 129 11.43 -1.25 1.56
CA TYR A 129 10.98 -2.00 0.39
C TYR A 129 11.99 -1.88 -0.77
N MET A 130 12.51 -0.68 -1.07
CA MET A 130 13.51 -0.47 -2.12
C MET A 130 14.78 -1.28 -1.90
N ILE A 131 15.34 -1.25 -0.69
CA ILE A 131 16.52 -2.07 -0.36
C ILE A 131 16.24 -3.55 -0.64
N ASN A 132 15.10 -4.06 -0.18
CA ASN A 132 14.73 -5.45 -0.37
C ASN A 132 14.42 -5.82 -1.84
N PHE A 133 13.91 -4.85 -2.61
CA PHE A 133 13.69 -4.99 -4.04
C PHE A 133 15.03 -5.15 -4.75
N GLU A 134 15.99 -4.27 -4.49
CA GLU A 134 17.31 -4.33 -5.12
C GLU A 134 18.13 -5.56 -4.74
N ARG A 135 18.09 -5.96 -3.45
CA ARG A 135 18.70 -7.22 -2.99
C ARG A 135 18.25 -8.41 -3.85
N LYS A 136 16.96 -8.44 -4.23
CA LYS A 136 16.39 -9.51 -5.06
C LYS A 136 16.74 -9.32 -6.53
N SER A 137 16.61 -8.10 -7.06
CA SER A 137 16.89 -7.78 -8.48
C SER A 137 18.34 -8.07 -8.84
N PHE A 138 19.29 -7.62 -8.00
CA PHE A 138 20.74 -7.80 -8.23
C PHE A 138 21.33 -9.07 -7.60
N LYS A 139 20.51 -9.89 -6.91
CA LYS A 139 20.93 -11.12 -6.20
C LYS A 139 22.05 -10.87 -5.17
N ARG A 140 21.97 -9.76 -4.44
CA ARG A 140 22.94 -9.34 -3.41
C ARG A 140 22.25 -9.29 -2.06
N PRO A 141 22.30 -10.36 -1.23
CA PRO A 141 21.55 -10.40 0.03
C PRO A 141 22.01 -9.33 1.04
N ASP A 142 23.30 -9.00 1.02
CA ASP A 142 23.92 -8.05 1.97
C ASP A 142 24.01 -6.62 1.42
N LEU A 143 23.32 -6.31 0.31
CA LEU A 143 23.32 -4.96 -0.25
C LEU A 143 22.73 -3.97 0.75
N GLU A 144 23.43 -2.89 1.01
CA GLU A 144 22.97 -1.74 1.78
C GLU A 144 22.93 -0.51 0.87
N ILE A 145 21.83 0.25 0.94
CA ILE A 145 21.64 1.46 0.12
C ILE A 145 21.60 2.65 1.07
N HIS A 146 22.75 3.26 1.28
CA HIS A 146 22.92 4.44 2.15
C HIS A 146 22.89 5.72 1.32
N SER A 147 21.70 6.10 0.86
CA SER A 147 21.52 7.24 -0.04
C SER A 147 20.52 8.25 0.51
N HIS A 148 21.00 9.47 0.79
CA HIS A 148 20.10 10.58 1.11
C HIS A 148 19.31 11.02 -0.12
N LYS A 149 19.88 10.89 -1.32
CA LYS A 149 19.17 11.21 -2.57
C LYS A 149 17.94 10.32 -2.76
N LEU A 150 18.06 9.01 -2.49
CA LEU A 150 16.90 8.11 -2.47
C LEU A 150 15.84 8.57 -1.46
N ASN A 151 16.28 8.99 -0.26
CA ASN A 151 15.39 9.49 0.79
C ASN A 151 14.60 10.73 0.31
N LEU A 152 15.29 11.69 -0.32
CA LEU A 152 14.69 12.89 -0.90
C LEU A 152 13.66 12.53 -1.97
N LEU A 153 14.00 11.64 -2.91
CA LEU A 153 13.09 11.23 -3.99
C LEU A 153 11.81 10.59 -3.45
N ILE A 154 11.91 9.77 -2.40
CA ILE A 154 10.75 9.17 -1.74
C ILE A 154 9.88 10.23 -1.06
N LEU A 155 10.49 11.19 -0.35
CA LEU A 155 9.74 12.28 0.28
C LEU A 155 9.04 13.17 -0.76
N LEU A 156 9.71 13.48 -1.87
CA LEU A 156 9.13 14.22 -2.99
C LEU A 156 7.95 13.46 -3.61
N MET A 157 8.08 12.16 -3.81
CA MET A 157 6.96 11.32 -4.27
C MET A 157 5.76 11.42 -3.33
N ILE A 158 5.97 11.29 -2.02
CA ILE A 158 4.89 11.35 -1.02
C ILE A 158 4.16 12.71 -1.09
N VAL A 159 4.91 13.81 -1.07
CA VAL A 159 4.35 15.16 -1.09
C VAL A 159 3.62 15.45 -2.40
N GLU A 160 4.22 15.09 -3.54
CA GLU A 160 3.63 15.35 -4.84
C GLU A 160 2.35 14.53 -5.05
N VAL A 161 2.36 13.25 -4.68
CA VAL A 161 1.14 12.43 -4.72
C VAL A 161 0.06 13.00 -3.80
N LYS A 162 0.39 13.41 -2.56
CA LYS A 162 -0.58 14.03 -1.66
C LYS A 162 -1.16 15.32 -2.23
N LYS A 163 -0.35 16.13 -2.91
CA LYS A 163 -0.81 17.36 -3.56
C LYS A 163 -1.88 17.09 -4.61
N TYR A 164 -1.73 16.03 -5.41
CA TYR A 164 -2.64 15.73 -6.51
C TYR A 164 -3.83 14.82 -6.13
N TYR A 165 -3.61 13.87 -5.22
CA TYR A 165 -4.61 12.86 -4.85
C TYR A 165 -5.12 13.00 -3.41
N GLN A 166 -4.70 14.04 -2.68
CA GLN A 166 -5.03 14.34 -1.29
C GLN A 166 -4.52 13.34 -0.24
N TYR A 167 -4.08 12.15 -0.68
CA TYR A 167 -3.58 11.09 0.18
C TYR A 167 -2.48 10.31 -0.53
N PHE A 168 -1.47 9.85 0.22
CA PHE A 168 -0.46 8.93 -0.25
C PHE A 168 -0.66 7.56 0.40
N ASP A 169 -0.92 6.54 -0.43
CA ASP A 169 -0.91 5.15 -0.02
C ASP A 169 0.43 4.50 -0.39
N VAL A 170 1.21 4.13 0.63
CA VAL A 170 2.50 3.45 0.46
C VAL A 170 2.36 2.03 -0.11
N TYR A 171 1.29 1.31 0.25
CA TYR A 171 1.08 -0.06 -0.22
C TYR A 171 0.63 -0.06 -1.68
N LEU A 172 -0.14 0.95 -2.07
CA LEU A 172 -0.45 1.19 -3.48
C LEU A 172 0.82 1.51 -4.28
N ALA A 173 1.72 2.36 -3.75
CA ALA A 173 3.00 2.65 -4.40
C ALA A 173 3.83 1.38 -4.61
N ILE A 174 3.91 0.53 -3.59
CA ILE A 174 4.60 -0.77 -3.64
C ILE A 174 3.97 -1.69 -4.69
N ASP A 175 2.64 -1.75 -4.78
CA ASP A 175 1.96 -2.61 -5.75
C ASP A 175 2.09 -2.07 -7.18
N PHE A 176 2.10 -0.75 -7.38
CA PHE A 176 2.45 -0.14 -8.67
C PHE A 176 3.90 -0.42 -9.07
N MET A 177 4.84 -0.37 -8.14
CA MET A 177 6.23 -0.70 -8.43
C MET A 177 6.38 -2.16 -8.88
N LYS A 178 5.68 -3.11 -8.24
CA LYS A 178 5.64 -4.51 -8.70
C LYS A 178 4.98 -4.65 -10.07
N SER A 179 3.91 -3.89 -10.35
CA SER A 179 3.20 -3.97 -11.62
C SER A 179 3.98 -3.35 -12.77
N MET A 180 4.81 -2.33 -12.51
CA MET A 180 5.73 -1.75 -13.49
C MET A 180 6.74 -2.76 -14.02
N ASN A 181 7.17 -3.71 -13.19
CA ASN A 181 8.05 -4.80 -13.63
C ASN A 181 7.30 -5.91 -14.40
N SER A 182 5.96 -5.87 -14.43
CA SER A 182 5.14 -6.80 -15.21
C SER A 182 4.79 -6.21 -16.59
N LYS A 183 4.78 -7.05 -17.63
CA LYS A 183 4.59 -6.62 -19.04
C LYS A 183 3.24 -5.95 -19.36
N PHE A 184 2.28 -5.91 -18.42
CA PHE A 184 0.92 -5.43 -18.66
C PHE A 184 0.53 -4.33 -17.69
N LEU A 185 0.88 -3.09 -18.03
CA LEU A 185 0.23 -1.90 -17.49
C LEU A 185 -0.92 -1.50 -18.42
N LEU A 186 -2.14 -1.50 -17.91
CA LEU A 186 -3.30 -1.01 -18.67
C LEU A 186 -3.14 0.51 -18.86
N ARG A 187 -3.14 1.00 -20.10
CA ARG A 187 -2.97 2.44 -20.45
C ARG A 187 -3.90 3.38 -19.67
N GLY A 188 -5.09 2.91 -19.29
CA GLY A 188 -6.06 3.68 -18.50
C GLY A 188 -5.61 3.88 -17.04
N GLU A 189 -5.03 2.85 -16.41
CA GLU A 189 -4.54 2.93 -15.03
C GLU A 189 -3.32 3.86 -14.93
N TYR A 190 -2.43 3.79 -15.92
CA TYR A 190 -1.29 4.70 -16.01
C TYR A 190 -1.73 6.16 -16.04
N LYS A 191 -2.71 6.53 -16.88
CA LYS A 191 -3.22 7.91 -16.94
C LYS A 191 -3.82 8.38 -15.62
N LYS A 192 -4.54 7.51 -14.91
CA LYS A 192 -5.19 7.85 -13.65
C LYS A 192 -4.17 8.10 -12.53
N TYR A 193 -3.12 7.28 -12.47
CA TYR A 193 -2.09 7.30 -11.44
C TYR A 193 -0.73 7.77 -11.98
N GLN A 194 -0.74 8.67 -12.96
CA GLN A 194 0.46 9.04 -13.71
C GLN A 194 1.59 9.51 -12.80
N ILE A 195 1.29 10.34 -11.81
CA ILE A 195 2.32 10.90 -10.90
C ILE A 195 2.98 9.81 -10.06
N TYR A 196 2.21 8.80 -9.63
CA TYR A 196 2.79 7.63 -8.97
C TYR A 196 3.81 6.95 -9.90
N PHE A 197 3.39 6.62 -11.12
CA PHE A 197 4.25 5.90 -12.05
C PHE A 197 5.50 6.69 -12.47
N ASP A 198 5.35 7.99 -12.69
CA ASP A 198 6.46 8.85 -13.11
C ASP A 198 7.51 8.97 -11.99
N LYS A 199 7.09 9.17 -10.73
CA LYS A 199 7.99 9.20 -9.57
C LYS A 199 8.60 7.84 -9.24
N LEU A 200 7.82 6.77 -9.34
CA LEU A 200 8.35 5.42 -9.15
C LEU A 200 9.41 5.09 -10.20
N ARG A 201 9.23 5.53 -11.46
CA ARG A 201 10.22 5.34 -12.52
C ARG A 201 11.52 6.09 -12.22
N GLU A 202 11.42 7.34 -11.76
CA GLU A 202 12.56 8.14 -11.32
C GLU A 202 13.33 7.45 -10.19
N ILE A 203 12.62 6.97 -9.16
CA ILE A 203 13.22 6.24 -8.03
C ILE A 203 13.90 4.95 -8.50
N ILE A 204 13.25 4.15 -9.36
CA ILE A 204 13.84 2.90 -9.87
C ILE A 204 15.13 3.19 -10.63
N HIS A 205 15.10 4.10 -11.60
CA HIS A 205 16.28 4.42 -12.39
C HIS A 205 17.44 4.89 -11.52
N PHE A 206 17.18 5.83 -10.61
CA PHE A 206 18.20 6.29 -9.68
C PHE A 206 18.79 5.15 -8.84
N THR A 207 17.93 4.27 -8.31
CA THR A 207 18.36 3.20 -7.42
C THR A 207 19.15 2.12 -8.18
N ASP A 208 18.68 1.74 -9.37
CA ASP A 208 19.37 0.80 -10.27
C ASP A 208 20.77 1.31 -10.64
N ASP A 209 20.89 2.59 -11.02
CA ASP A 209 22.16 3.21 -11.39
C ASP A 209 23.11 3.25 -10.19
N PHE A 210 22.62 3.69 -9.03
CA PHE A 210 23.40 3.74 -7.79
C PHE A 210 23.95 2.36 -7.38
N VAL A 211 23.13 1.31 -7.45
CA VAL A 211 23.55 -0.07 -7.11
C VAL A 211 24.56 -0.63 -8.13
N GLN A 212 24.47 -0.21 -9.39
CA GLN A 212 25.44 -0.58 -10.42
C GLN A 212 26.80 0.11 -10.22
N GLU A 213 26.80 1.38 -9.80
CA GLU A 213 28.03 2.16 -9.49
C GLU A 213 28.75 1.67 -8.24
N MET A 214 28.04 1.04 -7.29
CA MET A 214 28.63 0.40 -6.11
C MET A 214 29.44 -0.88 -6.40
N LYS A 215 29.59 -1.28 -7.67
CA LYS A 215 30.40 -2.44 -8.09
C LYS A 215 31.89 -2.16 -8.05
#